data_AF-A0A9N9JSA4-F1
#
_entry.id   AF-A0A9N9JSA4-F1
#
_cell.length_a   1.000
_cell.length_b   1.000
_cell.length_c   1.000
_cell.angle_alpha   90.00
_cell.angle_beta   90.00
_cell.angle_gamma   90.00
#
_symmetry.space_group_name_H-M   'P 1'
#
loop_
_entity.id
_entity.type
_entity.pdbx_description
1 polymer ?
#
loop_
_entity_poly.entity_id
_entity_poly.type
_entity_poly.pdbx_seq_one_letter_code
_entity_poly.pdbx_strand_id
1 'polypeptide(L)' 'SVKSHENFIQCFGISQKPGTREYIMVLQYPDEGNLREYLQKNANRLDWNDKISIGLQIATGLKFMHDHNKVHGAL' A
#
# COMPACT_ATOMS: atom_id res chain seq x y z
N SER A 1 15.26 7.32 9.87
CA SER A 1 13.86 6.97 10.15
C SER A 1 13.17 6.72 8.83
N VAL A 2 12.53 5.56 8.66
CA VAL A 2 11.69 5.31 7.48
C VAL A 2 10.48 6.22 7.61
N LYS A 3 10.31 7.18 6.69
CA LYS A 3 9.15 8.06 6.72
C LYS A 3 7.92 7.21 6.41
N SER A 4 7.07 7.01 7.41
CA SER A 4 5.75 6.41 7.22
C SER A 4 4.81 7.45 6.63
N HIS A 5 4.08 7.08 5.60
CA HIS A 5 3.00 7.89 5.02
C HIS A 5 1.74 7.03 5.02
N GLU A 6 0.61 7.61 5.42
CA GLU A 6 -0.64 6.90 5.70
C GLU A 6 -1.19 6.09 4.51
N ASN A 7 -0.79 6.45 3.29
CA ASN A 7 -1.19 5.74 2.06
C ASN A 7 -0.21 4.65 1.60
N PHE A 8 0.70 4.20 2.47
CA PHE A 8 1.61 3.08 2.20
C PHE A 8 1.45 1.96 3.21
N ILE A 9 1.61 0.71 2.73
CA ILE A 9 1.70 -0.47 3.59
C ILE A 9 2.89 -0.31 4.52
N GLN A 10 2.64 -0.42 5.83
CA GLN A 10 3.70 -0.32 6.82
C GLN A 10 4.68 -1.51 6.71
N CYS A 11 5.98 -1.21 6.73
CA CYS A 11 7.02 -2.20 6.89
C CYS A 11 7.41 -2.29 8.37
N PHE A 12 7.23 -3.46 8.98
CA PHE A 12 7.61 -3.71 10.38
C PHE A 12 9.08 -4.11 10.51
N GLY A 13 9.68 -4.63 9.45
CA GLY A 13 11.11 -4.96 9.42
C GLY A 13 11.42 -6.15 8.53
N ILE A 14 12.55 -6.78 8.82
CA ILE A 14 13.01 -8.00 8.14
C ILE A 14 13.10 -9.15 9.14
N SER A 15 12.86 -10.36 8.67
CA SER A 15 13.13 -11.61 9.38
C SER A 15 13.97 -12.52 8.49
N GLN A 16 14.50 -13.60 9.07
CA GLN A 16 15.30 -14.59 8.36
C GLN A 16 14.69 -15.97 8.60
N LYS A 17 14.50 -16.73 7.54
CA LYS A 17 13.98 -18.09 7.65
C LYS A 17 15.04 -18.97 8.35
N PRO A 18 14.69 -19.66 9.45
CA PRO A 18 15.66 -20.47 10.19
C PRO A 18 16.31 -21.54 9.31
N GLY A 19 17.62 -21.70 9.44
CA GLY A 19 18.38 -22.71 8.67
C GLY A 19 18.64 -22.35 7.20
N THR A 20 18.20 -21.18 6.72
CA THR A 20 18.55 -20.67 5.39
C THR A 20 19.21 -19.29 5.47
N ARG A 21 19.67 -18.77 4.34
CA ARG A 21 20.11 -17.37 4.20
C ARG A 21 19.03 -16.47 3.57
N GLU A 22 17.79 -16.95 3.53
CA GLU A 22 16.67 -16.24 2.93
C GLU A 22 16.12 -15.20 3.90
N TYR A 23 16.09 -13.95 3.46
CA TYR A 23 15.46 -12.85 4.20
C TYR A 23 14.02 -12.66 3.73
N ILE A 24 13.13 -12.36 4.66
CA ILE A 24 11.72 -12.04 4.40
C ILE A 24 11.42 -10.65 4.94
N MET A 25 10.57 -9.90 4.24
CA MET A 25 10.04 -8.63 4.75
C MET A 25 8.75 -8.90 5.53
N VAL A 26 8.60 -8.24 6.67
CA VAL A 26 7.38 -8.27 7.48
C VAL A 26 6.60 -6.99 7.18
N LEU A 27 5.50 -7.13 6.46
CA LEU A 27 4.65 -6.04 6.01
C LEU A 27 3.28 -6.10 6.69
N GLN A 28 2.61 -4.95 6.80
CA GLN A 28 1.20 -4.90 7.19
C GLN A 28 0.34 -5.70 6.21
N TYR A 29 -0.55 -6.51 6.77
CA TYR A 29 -1.51 -7.29 6.00
C TYR A 29 -2.82 -6.49 5.87
N PRO A 30 -3.30 -6.19 4.65
CA PRO A 30 -4.59 -5.53 4.45
C PRO A 30 -5.75 -6.53 4.58
N ASP A 31 -6.64 -6.30 5.54
CA ASP A 31 -7.75 -7.21 5.87
C ASP A 31 -8.75 -7.41 4.71
N GLU A 32 -8.90 -6.40 3.85
CA GLU A 32 -9.85 -6.40 2.72
C GLU A 32 -9.23 -6.85 1.39
N GLY A 33 -8.01 -7.42 1.42
CA GLY A 33 -7.31 -7.87 0.23
C GLY A 33 -6.73 -6.70 -0.58
N ASN A 34 -6.55 -6.90 -1.89
CA ASN A 34 -6.05 -5.83 -2.75
C ASN A 34 -7.18 -4.88 -3.21
N LEU A 35 -6.79 -3.69 -3.68
CA LEU A 35 -7.75 -2.66 -4.08
C LEU A 35 -8.72 -3.15 -5.18
N ARG A 36 -8.26 -3.98 -6.13
CA ARG A 36 -9.11 -4.51 -7.20
C ARG A 36 -10.22 -5.39 -6.63
N GLU A 37 -9.87 -6.32 -5.74
CA GLU A 37 -10.82 -7.19 -5.05
C GLU A 37 -11.79 -6.38 -4.19
N TYR A 38 -11.28 -5.41 -3.42
CA TYR A 38 -12.10 -4.54 -2.59
C TYR A 38 -13.14 -3.76 -3.40
N LEU A 39 -12.71 -3.14 -4.52
CA LEU A 39 -13.59 -2.39 -5.40
C LEU A 39 -14.65 -3.28 -6.06
N GLN A 40 -14.29 -4.50 -6.45
CA GLN A 40 -15.24 -5.47 -7.01
C GLN A 40 -16.27 -5.93 -5.98
N LYS A 41 -15.82 -6.29 -4.76
CA LYS A 41 -16.67 -6.73 -3.65
C LYS A 41 -17.64 -5.63 -3.18
N ASN A 42 -17.24 -4.36 -3.26
CA ASN A 42 -18.00 -3.23 -2.73
C ASN A 42 -18.57 -2.29 -3.81
N ALA A 43 -18.63 -2.71 -5.07
CA ALA A 43 -19.06 -1.86 -6.19
C ALA A 43 -20.43 -1.18 -5.98
N ASN A 44 -21.37 -1.88 -5.33
CA ASN A 44 -22.71 -1.38 -5.02
C ASN A 44 -22.82 -0.63 -3.68
N ARG A 45 -21.76 -0.67 -2.86
CA ARG A 45 -21.71 -0.03 -1.54
C ARG A 45 -20.96 1.31 -1.57
N LEU A 46 -19.96 1.42 -2.45
CA LEU A 46 -19.13 2.60 -2.60
C LEU A 46 -19.82 3.66 -3.45
N ASP A 47 -20.03 4.84 -2.86
CA ASP A 47 -20.51 6.00 -3.60
C ASP A 47 -19.37 6.68 -4.40
N TRP A 48 -19.68 7.79 -5.05
CA TRP A 48 -18.68 8.55 -5.80
C TRP A 48 -17.66 9.25 -4.90
N ASN A 49 -18.06 9.69 -3.71
CA ASN A 49 -17.16 10.34 -2.77
C ASN A 49 -16.12 9.35 -2.24
N ASP A 50 -16.53 8.11 -1.96
CA ASP A 50 -15.62 7.03 -1.55
C ASP A 50 -14.56 6.79 -2.64
N LYS A 51 -15.00 6.69 -3.91
CA LYS A 51 -14.11 6.45 -5.06
C LYS A 51 -13.13 7.60 -5.26
N ILE A 52 -13.59 8.85 -5.12
CA ILE A 52 -12.74 10.05 -5.20
C ILE A 52 -11.73 10.05 -4.05
N SER A 53 -12.15 9.71 -2.83
CA SER A 53 -11.29 9.64 -1.66
C SER A 53 -10.15 8.63 -1.84
N ILE A 54 -10.47 7.42 -2.31
CA ILE A 54 -9.47 6.39 -2.66
C ILE A 54 -8.49 6.93 -3.71
N GLY A 55 -9.00 7.56 -4.77
CA GLY A 55 -8.16 8.14 -5.82
C GLY A 55 -7.21 9.23 -5.29
N LEU A 56 -7.71 10.09 -4.41
CA LEU A 56 -6.91 11.16 -3.79
C LEU A 56 -5.82 10.60 -2.87
N GLN A 57 -6.11 9.53 -2.13
CA GLN A 57 -5.13 8.83 -1.28
C GLN A 57 -4.00 8.24 -2.12
N ILE A 58 -4.32 7.59 -3.24
CA ILE A 58 -3.32 7.06 -4.19
C ILE A 58 -2.47 8.19 -4.77
N ALA A 59 -3.11 9.26 -5.25
CA ALA A 59 -2.42 10.42 -5.81
C ALA A 59 -1.48 11.08 -4.78
N THR A 60 -1.91 11.17 -3.53
CA THR A 60 -1.11 11.74 -2.42
C THR A 60 0.11 10.86 -2.14
N GLY A 61 -0.06 9.53 -2.08
CA GLY A 61 1.06 8.60 -1.95
C GLY A 61 2.05 8.71 -3.11
N LEU A 62 1.56 8.76 -4.35
CA LEU A 62 2.41 8.95 -5.54
C LEU A 62 3.19 10.26 -5.50
N LYS A 63 2.53 11.36 -5.14
CA LYS A 63 3.18 12.66 -4.95
C LYS A 63 4.29 12.57 -3.91
N PHE A 64 4.02 11.95 -2.75
CA PHE A 64 5.02 11.76 -1.70
C PHE A 64 6.24 10.99 -2.21
N MET A 65 6.07 9.93 -3.01
CA MET A 65 7.19 9.20 -3.62
C MET A 65 8.00 10.08 -4.57
N HIS A 66 7.33 10.80 -5.46
CA HIS A 66 7.99 11.67 -6.43
C HIS A 66 8.76 12.80 -5.74
N ASP A 67 8.19 13.41 -4.68
CA ASP A 67 8.86 14.42 -3.86
C ASP A 67 10.12 13.87 -3.15
N HIS A 68 10.24 12.54 -3.01
CA HIS A 68 11.43 11.84 -2.49
C HIS A 68 12.29 11.19 -3.58
N ASN A 69 12.12 11.59 -4.85
CA ASN A 69 12.83 11.05 -6.01
C ASN A 69 12.72 9.52 -6.15
N LYS A 70 11.58 8.96 -5.75
CA LYS A 70 11.26 7.53 -5.93
C LYS A 70 10.18 7.38 -6.99
N VAL A 71 10.39 6.45 -7.91
CA VAL A 71 9.42 6.08 -8.94
C VAL A 71 8.89 4.69 -8.61
N HIS A 72 7.57 4.51 -8.61
CA HIS A 72 6.95 3.21 -8.30
C HIS A 72 7.19 2.17 -9.42
N GLY A 73 7.13 2.59 -10.68
CA GLY A 73 7.45 1.77 -11.86
C GLY A 73 6.29 0.94 -12.43
N ALA A 74 5.41 0.40 -11.58
CA ALA A 74 4.19 -0.29 -12.01
C ALA A 74 3.02 0.05 -11.09
N LEU A 75 1.97 0.70 -11.60
CA LEU A 75 0.74 1.03 -10.86
C LEU A 75 -0.39 0.06 -11.22
#